data_AF-A0A0A2U1I2-F1
#
_entry.id   AF-A0A0A2U1I2-F1
#
_cell.length_a   1.000
_cell.length_b   1.000
_cell.length_c   1.000
_cell.angle_alpha   90.00
_cell.angle_beta   90.00
_cell.angle_gamma   90.00
#
_symmetry.space_group_name_H-M   'P 1'
#
loop_
_entity.id
_entity.type
_entity.pdbx_description
1 polymer ?
#
loop_
_entity_poly.entity_id
_entity_poly.type
_entity_poly.pdbx_seq_one_letter_code
_entity_poly.pdbx_strand_id
1 'polypeptide(L)'
;MGCWVYLARCGNNTLYTGATTDLLRRVREHNSRSSKGNGAKYTASHLPVSLAQAWEVGTWSDALRLEHAIKRCLRPEKEQLIKKPKLIYRLAERRNLTFFITETSQNLLKQADYHP
;
A
#
# COMPACT_ATOMS: atom_id res chain seq x y z
N MET A 1 -8.93 4.40 14.77
CA MET A 1 -8.06 4.78 13.63
C MET A 1 -7.37 3.53 13.14
N GLY A 2 -7.57 3.15 11.88
CA GLY A 2 -6.84 2.05 11.24
C GLY A 2 -5.49 2.52 10.70
N CYS A 3 -4.52 1.61 10.62
CA CYS A 3 -3.31 1.82 9.85
C CYS A 3 -3.35 0.93 8.62
N TRP A 4 -2.79 1.39 7.51
CA TRP A 4 -2.82 0.68 6.24
C TRP A 4 -1.42 0.42 5.71
N VAL A 5 -1.25 -0.73 5.06
CA VAL A 5 -0.07 -1.07 4.27
C VAL A 5 -0.50 -1.26 2.84
N TYR A 6 0.20 -0.65 1.90
CA TYR A 6 -0.19 -0.67 0.50
C TYR A 6 0.97 -1.04 -0.44
N LEU A 7 0.59 -1.62 -1.57
CA LEU A 7 1.44 -1.84 -2.74
C LEU A 7 0.94 -0.95 -3.87
N ALA A 8 1.84 -0.18 -4.46
CA ALA A 8 1.56 0.66 -5.62
C ALA A 8 2.50 0.29 -6.78
N ARG A 9 2.00 0.37 -8.01
CA ARG A 9 2.77 0.09 -9.22
C ARG A 9 3.24 1.41 -9.82
N CYS A 10 4.54 1.59 -9.96
CA CYS A 10 5.14 2.75 -10.61
C CYS A 10 5.30 2.53 -12.12
N GLY A 11 5.39 3.62 -12.88
CA GLY A 11 5.47 3.58 -14.35
C GLY A 11 6.69 2.84 -14.90
N ASN A 12 7.75 2.70 -14.10
CA ASN A 12 8.93 1.88 -14.40
C ASN A 12 8.73 0.39 -14.06
N ASN A 13 7.49 -0.07 -13.91
CA ASN A 13 7.11 -1.42 -13.54
C ASN A 13 7.63 -1.86 -12.15
N THR A 14 8.09 -0.93 -11.32
CA THR A 14 8.53 -1.24 -9.95
C THR A 14 7.33 -1.25 -9.00
N LEU A 15 7.39 -2.12 -8.00
CA LEU A 15 6.40 -2.19 -6.93
C LEU A 15 6.92 -1.45 -5.70
N TYR A 16 6.22 -0.38 -5.34
CA TYR A 16 6.44 0.36 -4.11
C TYR A 16 5.57 -0.22 -2.99
N THR A 17 6.13 -0.32 -1.78
CA THR A 17 5.41 -0.72 -0.58
C THR A 17 5.56 0.37 0.48
N GLY A 18 4.44 0.80 1.06
CA GLY A 18 4.44 1.81 2.12
C GLY A 18 3.34 1.58 3.14
N ALA A 19 3.44 2.25 4.27
CA ALA A 19 2.41 2.29 5.30
C ALA A 19 1.86 3.72 5.47
N THR A 20 0.57 3.86 5.78
CA THR A 20 -0.11 5.13 6.02
C THR A 20 -1.25 4.97 7.01
N THR A 21 -1.51 5.98 7.83
CA THR A 21 -2.70 6.04 8.71
C THR A 21 -3.91 6.67 8.02
N ASP A 22 -3.80 6.99 6.72
CA ASP A 22 -4.87 7.49 5.88
C ASP A 22 -4.60 7.11 4.42
N LEU A 23 -5.17 5.99 3.96
CA LEU A 23 -4.94 5.46 2.62
C LEU A 23 -5.52 6.38 1.55
N LEU A 24 -6.76 6.84 1.73
CA LEU A 24 -7.46 7.67 0.76
C LEU A 24 -6.85 9.07 0.65
N ARG A 25 -6.46 9.70 1.77
CA ARG A 25 -5.74 10.97 1.75
C ARG A 25 -4.39 10.80 1.08
N ARG A 26 -3.63 9.74 1.39
CA ARG A 26 -2.30 9.51 0.81
C ARG A 26 -2.37 9.30 -0.70
N VAL A 27 -3.33 8.53 -1.19
CA VAL A 27 -3.50 8.28 -2.63
C VAL A 27 -3.94 9.56 -3.34
N ARG A 28 -4.85 10.34 -2.74
CA ARG A 28 -5.24 11.65 -3.27
C ARG A 28 -4.08 12.63 -3.31
N GLU A 29 -3.34 12.82 -2.22
CA GLU A 29 -2.13 13.67 -2.18
C GLU A 29 -1.12 13.28 -3.24
N HIS A 30 -1.00 11.97 -3.52
CA HIS A 30 -0.08 11.45 -4.52
C HIS A 30 -0.59 11.63 -5.96
N ASN A 31 -1.89 11.47 -6.22
CA ASN A 31 -2.50 11.59 -7.56
C ASN A 31 -2.85 13.03 -7.93
N SER A 32 -3.25 13.85 -6.96
CA SER A 32 -3.49 15.28 -7.16
C SER A 32 -2.14 15.98 -7.23
N ARG A 33 -1.68 16.35 -8.42
CA ARG A 33 -0.55 17.28 -8.64
C ARG A 33 -0.76 18.68 -8.02
N SER A 34 -1.81 18.88 -7.22
CA SER A 34 -2.22 20.15 -6.62
C SER A 34 -1.93 20.17 -5.11
N SER A 35 -0.68 19.96 -4.74
CA SER A 35 -0.18 20.40 -3.43
C SER A 35 1.06 21.25 -3.63
N LYS A 36 0.79 22.53 -3.93
CA LYS A 36 1.72 23.64 -3.75
C LYS A 36 2.07 23.69 -2.25
N GLY A 37 3.09 22.93 -1.83
CA GLY A 37 3.66 23.02 -0.48
C GLY A 37 3.89 21.69 0.23
N ASN A 38 5.17 21.39 0.45
CA ASN A 38 5.69 20.68 1.63
C ASN A 38 5.63 19.15 1.73
N GLY A 39 5.31 18.40 0.66
CA GLY A 39 5.33 16.93 0.70
C GLY A 39 6.19 16.29 -0.38
N ALA A 40 7.46 16.03 -0.08
CA ALA A 40 8.38 15.14 -0.82
C ALA A 40 8.75 15.53 -2.27
N LYS A 41 9.84 16.31 -2.39
CA LYS A 41 10.61 16.58 -3.63
C LYS A 41 11.07 15.32 -4.39
N TYR A 42 10.93 14.11 -3.83
CA TYR A 42 11.39 12.86 -4.45
C TYR A 42 10.32 12.11 -5.26
N THR A 43 9.04 12.44 -5.13
CA THR A 43 7.92 11.73 -5.79
C THR A 43 7.32 12.46 -6.99
N ALA A 44 7.84 13.66 -7.30
CA ALA A 44 7.35 14.51 -8.39
C ALA A 44 7.68 14.00 -9.81
N SER A 45 8.69 13.13 -9.96
CA SER A 45 9.16 12.68 -11.29
C SER A 45 8.75 11.24 -11.66
N HIS A 46 8.33 10.44 -10.67
CA HIS A 46 7.92 9.04 -10.88
C HIS A 46 6.77 8.68 -9.93
N LEU A 47 5.62 9.29 -10.16
CA LEU A 47 4.38 8.96 -9.49
C LEU A 47 4.12 7.43 -9.58
N PRO A 48 3.67 6.76 -8.51
CA PRO A 48 2.98 5.49 -8.63
C PRO A 48 1.78 5.73 -9.56
N VAL A 49 1.68 4.88 -10.55
CA VAL A 49 0.73 4.97 -11.66
C VAL A 49 -0.62 4.37 -11.25
N SER A 50 -0.63 3.44 -10.29
CA SER A 50 -1.87 2.87 -9.74
C SER A 50 -1.64 2.22 -8.37
N LEU A 51 -2.60 2.38 -7.45
CA LEU A 51 -2.66 1.61 -6.21
C LEU A 51 -3.06 0.17 -6.55
N ALA A 52 -2.15 -0.78 -6.31
CA ALA A 52 -2.35 -2.18 -6.72
C ALA A 52 -3.11 -2.98 -5.65
N GLN A 53 -2.76 -2.80 -4.37
CA GLN A 53 -3.42 -3.49 -3.26
C GLN A 53 -3.19 -2.76 -1.92
N ALA A 54 -4.07 -2.94 -0.95
CA ALA A 54 -3.86 -2.48 0.42
C ALA A 54 -4.44 -3.45 1.47
N TRP A 55 -3.91 -3.36 2.69
CA TRP A 55 -4.33 -4.10 3.86
C TRP A 55 -4.44 -3.16 5.06
N GLU A 56 -5.52 -3.29 5.81
CA GLU A 56 -5.72 -2.60 7.07
C GLU A 56 -5.21 -3.44 8.23
N VAL A 57 -4.62 -2.78 9.21
CA VAL A 57 -4.10 -3.35 10.44
C VAL A 57 -4.46 -2.44 11.63
N GLY A 58 -4.45 -3.03 12.82
CA GLY A 58 -4.91 -2.35 14.04
C GLY A 58 -4.01 -1.19 14.51
N THR A 59 -2.69 -1.25 14.26
CA THR A 59 -1.76 -0.24 14.79
C THR A 59 -0.66 0.14 13.80
N TRP A 60 0.00 1.28 14.03
CA TRP A 60 1.13 1.73 13.22
C TRP A 60 2.31 0.77 13.31
N SER A 61 2.58 0.23 14.49
CA SER A 61 3.60 -0.78 14.71
C SER A 61 3.35 -2.03 13.88
N ASP A 62 2.10 -2.49 13.81
CA ASP A 62 1.72 -3.64 12.99
C ASP A 62 1.89 -3.35 11.49
N ALA A 63 1.57 -2.11 11.08
CA ALA A 63 1.75 -1.67 9.70
C ALA A 63 3.23 -1.69 9.30
N LEU A 64 4.13 -1.21 10.16
CA LEU A 64 5.57 -1.26 9.93
C LEU A 64 6.10 -2.70 9.89
N ARG A 65 5.61 -3.58 10.77
CA ARG A 65 5.99 -5.01 10.77
C ARG A 65 5.55 -5.71 9.49
N LEU A 66 4.32 -5.45 9.04
CA LEU A 66 3.78 -6.01 7.80
C LEU A 66 4.49 -5.42 6.57
N GLU A 67 4.73 -4.12 6.54
CA GLU A 67 5.48 -3.43 5.49
C GLU A 67 6.89 -4.02 5.36
N HIS A 68 7.59 -4.22 6.49
CA HIS A 68 8.90 -4.85 6.51
C HIS A 68 8.85 -6.30 5.99
N ALA A 69 7.83 -7.07 6.36
CA ALA A 69 7.62 -8.42 5.85
C ALA A 69 7.43 -8.44 4.33
N ILE A 70 6.62 -7.53 3.78
CA ILE A 70 6.38 -7.38 2.34
C ILE A 70 7.64 -6.86 1.63
N LYS A 71 8.40 -5.92 2.22
CA LYS A 71 9.66 -5.41 1.65
C LYS A 71 10.67 -6.52 1.41
N ARG A 72 10.71 -7.51 2.31
CA ARG A 72 11.57 -8.71 2.21
C ARG A 72 11.08 -9.76 1.19
N CYS A 73 9.87 -9.63 0.66
CA CYS A 73 9.38 -10.49 -0.41
C CYS A 73 10.01 -10.12 -1.75
N LEU A 74 10.25 -11.14 -2.57
CA LEU A 74 10.70 -10.95 -3.95
C LEU A 74 9.58 -10.34 -4.80
N ARG A 75 9.95 -9.71 -5.92
CA ARG A 75 8.98 -9.17 -6.88
C ARG A 75 7.85 -10.15 -7.28
N PRO A 76 8.12 -11.44 -7.61
CA PRO A 76 7.04 -12.39 -7.89
C PRO A 76 6.12 -12.65 -6.70
N GLU A 77 6.62 -12.67 -5.46
CA GLU A 77 5.79 -12.81 -4.26
C GLU A 77 4.88 -11.58 -4.09
N LYS A 78 5.39 -10.37 -4.33
CA LYS A 78 4.59 -9.14 -4.29
C LYS A 78 3.49 -9.12 -5.35
N GLU A 79 3.79 -9.56 -6.57
CA GLU A 79 2.78 -9.73 -7.64
C GLU A 79 1.72 -10.76 -7.26
N GLN A 80 2.11 -11.86 -6.59
CA GLN A 80 1.15 -12.84 -6.06
C GLN A 80 0.26 -12.24 -4.97
N LEU A 81 0.80 -11.41 -4.06
CA LEU A 81 0.01 -10.69 -3.06
C LEU A 81 -1.02 -9.75 -3.70
N ILE A 82 -0.67 -9.11 -4.83
CA ILE A 82 -1.60 -8.27 -5.58
C ILE A 82 -2.72 -9.12 -6.19
N LYS A 83 -2.37 -10.23 -6.87
CA LYS A 83 -3.33 -11.14 -7.51
C LYS A 83 -4.20 -11.91 -6.50
N LYS A 84 -3.65 -12.24 -5.34
CA LYS A 84 -4.27 -13.03 -4.28
C LYS A 84 -4.02 -12.35 -2.93
N PRO A 85 -4.79 -11.31 -2.57
CA PRO A 85 -4.60 -10.54 -1.33
C PRO A 85 -4.64 -11.38 -0.06
N LYS A 86 -5.39 -12.49 -0.08
CA LYS A 86 -5.46 -13.46 1.02
C LYS A 86 -4.15 -14.18 1.32
N LEU A 87 -3.17 -14.14 0.42
CA LEU A 87 -1.83 -14.68 0.70
C LEU A 87 -1.10 -13.90 1.79
N ILE A 88 -1.57 -12.70 2.14
CA ILE A 88 -1.03 -11.93 3.26
C ILE A 88 -1.13 -12.68 4.58
N TYR A 89 -2.19 -13.49 4.77
CA TYR A 89 -2.38 -14.31 5.97
C TYR A 89 -1.25 -15.33 6.11
N ARG A 90 -0.92 -16.03 5.02
CA ARG A 90 0.21 -16.97 5.00
C ARG A 90 1.55 -16.29 5.24
N LEU A 91 1.73 -15.07 4.71
CA LEU A 91 2.95 -14.30 4.95
C LEU A 91 3.06 -13.91 6.43
N ALA A 92 1.95 -13.48 7.03
CA ALA A 92 1.85 -13.13 8.43
C ALA A 92 2.15 -14.32 9.34
N GLU A 93 1.55 -15.49 9.06
CA GLU A 93 1.85 -16.75 9.75
C GLU A 93 3.34 -17.11 9.65
N ARG A 94 3.92 -17.10 8.44
CA ARG A 94 5.35 -17.39 8.22
C ARG A 94 6.29 -16.43 8.95
N ARG A 95 5.82 -15.22 9.29
CA ARG A 95 6.57 -14.17 9.99
C ARG A 95 6.15 -14.02 11.45
N ASN A 96 5.33 -14.94 11.97
CA ASN A 96 4.81 -14.93 13.33
C ASN A 96 4.17 -13.58 13.71
N LEU A 97 3.38 -13.02 12.78
CA LEU A 97 2.62 -11.79 12.99
C LEU A 97 1.25 -12.16 13.56
N THR A 98 0.99 -11.77 14.81
CA THR A 98 -0.18 -12.18 15.58
C THR A 98 -1.33 -11.15 15.58
N PHE A 99 -1.24 -10.13 14.74
CA PHE A 99 -2.23 -9.05 14.65
C PHE A 99 -3.25 -9.29 13.55
N PHE A 100 -4.39 -8.61 13.67
CA PHE A 100 -5.46 -8.66 12.67
C PHE A 100 -5.05 -7.91 11.40
N ILE A 101 -5.26 -8.56 10.26
CA ILE A 101 -5.04 -8.01 8.93
C ILE A 101 -6.36 -8.13 8.17
N THR A 102 -6.83 -7.04 7.62
CA THR A 102 -8.05 -7.01 6.80
C THR A 102 -7.67 -6.60 5.38
N GLU A 103 -8.05 -7.40 4.39
CA GLU A 103 -7.89 -6.99 2.99
C GLU A 103 -8.77 -5.78 2.67
N THR A 104 -8.18 -4.81 1.97
CA THR A 104 -8.98 -3.73 1.38
C THR A 104 -9.62 -4.25 0.09
N SER A 105 -10.92 -4.04 -0.06
CA SER A 105 -11.62 -4.40 -1.30
C SER A 105 -11.14 -3.53 -2.47
N GLN A 106 -10.97 -4.12 -3.66
CA GLN A 106 -10.60 -3.37 -4.86
C GLN A 106 -11.57 -2.23 -5.22
N ASN A 107 -12.83 -2.31 -4.77
CA ASN A 107 -13.79 -1.21 -4.91
C ASN A 107 -13.37 0.06 -4.15
N LEU A 108 -12.76 -0.07 -2.96
CA LEU A 108 -12.23 1.07 -2.21
C LEU A 108 -11.00 1.65 -2.90
N LEU A 109 -10.17 0.80 -3.51
CA LEU A 109 -8.99 1.23 -4.28
C LEU A 109 -9.40 2.01 -5.54
N LYS A 110 -10.49 1.60 -6.20
CA LYS A 110 -11.05 2.31 -7.39
C LYS A 110 -11.64 3.68 -7.07
N GLN A 111 -12.20 3.88 -5.86
CA GLN A 111 -12.67 5.20 -5.43
C GLN A 111 -11.52 6.23 -5.33
N ALA A 112 -10.28 5.79 -5.17
CA ALA A 112 -9.12 6.67 -5.14
C ALA A 112 -8.62 7.10 -6.55
N ASP A 113 -9.15 6.47 -7.60
CA ASP A 113 -8.83 6.76 -9.02
C ASP A 113 -9.89 7.68 -9.67
N TYR A 114 -11.05 7.87 -9.04
CA TYR A 114 -12.13 8.71 -9.58
C TYR A 114 -11.89 10.19 -9.26
N HIS A 115 -11.36 10.92 -10.22
CA HIS A 115 -11.29 12.39 -10.22
C HIS A 115 -12.37 12.92 -11.19
N PRO A 116 -13.32 13.78 -10.78
CA PRO A 116 -14.09 14.60 -11.72
C PRO A 116 -13.22 15.70 -12.35
#